data_AF-A0A8J4UCP3-F1
#
_entry.id   AF-A0A8J4UCP3-F1
#
_cell.length_a   1.000
_cell.length_b   1.000
_cell.length_c   1.000
_cell.angle_alpha   90.00
_cell.angle_beta   90.00
_cell.angle_gamma   90.00
#
_symmetry.space_group_name_H-M   'P 1'
#
loop_
_entity.id
_entity.type
_entity.pdbx_description
1 polymer ?
#
loop_
_entity_poly.entity_id
_entity_poly.type
_entity_poly.pdbx_seq_one_letter_code
_entity_poly.pdbx_strand_id
1 'polypeptide(L)'
;MEEAGLRGWQDYKNGFGHFQSSKDEFWLGNDHIHSLLHKGKNVMKIDLMDWNGEKSYAIYDNFRVANAKDKYRLYFGMYSGRAGDALFGGSNMVEQWSASHSGMQFSTRDQDNDRYLQGNCAIENKGGWWYNR
;
A
#
# COMPACT_ATOMS: atom_id res chain seq x y z
N MET A 1 11.03 -7.06 -9.25
CA MET A 1 10.45 -7.18 -7.89
C MET A 1 11.09 -8.22 -6.96
N GLU A 2 12.08 -9.01 -7.39
CA GLU A 2 12.70 -10.07 -6.56
C GLU A 2 13.40 -9.57 -5.28
N GLU A 3 13.73 -8.27 -5.20
CA GLU A 3 14.41 -7.68 -4.04
C GLU A 3 13.49 -7.04 -2.98
N ALA A 4 12.19 -6.86 -3.25
CA ALA A 4 11.29 -6.15 -2.34
C ALA A 4 11.15 -6.83 -0.96
N GLY A 5 11.30 -8.16 -0.92
CA GLY A 5 11.24 -8.95 0.31
C GLY A 5 12.49 -8.87 1.19
N LEU A 6 13.60 -8.31 0.69
CA LEU A 6 14.80 -8.05 1.49
C LEU A 6 14.79 -6.66 2.12
N ARG A 7 13.89 -5.77 1.66
CA ARG A 7 13.82 -4.38 2.10
C ARG A 7 13.17 -4.26 3.48
N GLY A 8 13.85 -3.57 4.38
CA GLY A 8 13.39 -3.30 5.75
C GLY A 8 12.64 -1.97 5.87
N TRP A 9 12.28 -1.59 7.09
CA TRP A 9 11.55 -0.36 7.38
C TRP A 9 12.27 0.89 6.83
N GLN A 10 13.59 0.93 7.00
CA GLN A 10 14.39 2.09 6.57
C GLN A 10 14.42 2.25 5.05
N ASP A 11 14.42 1.14 4.29
CA ASP A 11 14.34 1.16 2.84
C ASP A 11 12.97 1.70 2.40
N TYR A 12 11.87 1.18 2.93
CA TYR A 12 10.52 1.67 2.59
C TYR A 12 10.27 3.11 3.05
N LYS A 13 10.92 3.55 4.14
CA LYS A 13 10.88 4.93 4.61
C LYS A 13 11.52 5.90 3.61
N ASN A 14 12.74 5.58 3.18
CA ASN A 14 13.54 6.44 2.30
C ASN A 14 13.20 6.31 0.82
N GLY A 15 12.69 5.15 0.41
CA GLY A 15 12.53 4.77 -0.99
C GLY A 15 13.71 3.96 -1.51
N PHE A 16 13.46 3.22 -2.59
CA PHE A 16 14.45 2.38 -3.26
C PHE A 16 14.04 2.11 -4.72
N GLY A 17 14.95 1.55 -5.49
CA GLY A 17 14.77 1.30 -6.92
C GLY A 17 15.29 2.46 -7.77
N HIS A 18 14.97 2.43 -9.06
CA HIS A 18 15.47 3.41 -10.04
C HIS A 18 14.31 4.25 -10.56
N PHE A 19 14.52 5.56 -10.68
CA PHE A 19 13.53 6.50 -11.22
C PHE A 19 14.15 7.34 -12.33
N GLN A 20 14.58 6.69 -13.41
CA GLN A 20 15.17 7.33 -14.57
C GLN A 20 14.24 7.25 -15.79
N SER A 21 13.42 6.20 -15.86
CA SER A 21 12.48 5.96 -16.95
C SER A 21 11.11 5.51 -16.46
N SER A 22 10.08 5.69 -17.30
CA SER A 22 8.72 5.17 -17.07
C SER A 22 8.62 3.64 -16.95
N LYS A 23 9.70 2.90 -17.22
CA LYS A 23 9.75 1.43 -17.14
C LYS A 23 10.44 0.93 -15.87
N ASP A 24 10.99 1.83 -15.06
CA ASP A 24 11.77 1.43 -13.90
C ASP A 24 10.86 1.05 -12.74
N GLU A 25 11.32 0.10 -11.92
CA GLU A 25 10.66 -0.28 -10.67
C GLU A 25 11.25 0.51 -9.50
N PHE A 26 10.39 1.17 -8.73
CA PHE A 26 10.79 1.89 -7.54
C PHE A 26 9.66 1.98 -6.51
N TRP A 27 10.06 2.20 -5.26
CA TRP A 27 9.19 2.68 -4.21
C TRP A 27 9.65 4.10 -3.84
N LEU A 28 8.75 5.08 -3.92
CA LEU A 28 9.10 6.49 -3.73
C LEU A 28 9.66 6.79 -2.33
N GLY A 29 9.27 6.00 -1.32
CA GLY A 29 9.60 6.24 0.08
C GLY A 29 8.42 6.81 0.85
N ASN A 30 8.11 6.22 2.00
CA ASN A 30 6.93 6.56 2.79
C ASN A 30 6.95 7.99 3.31
N ASP A 31 8.13 8.56 3.59
CA ASP A 31 8.24 9.97 3.97
C ASP A 31 7.86 10.90 2.80
N HIS A 32 8.29 10.57 1.59
CA HIS A 32 7.95 11.31 0.38
C HIS A 32 6.47 11.17 0.03
N ILE A 33 5.92 9.96 0.11
CA ILE A 33 4.50 9.68 -0.10
C ILE A 33 3.65 10.46 0.90
N HIS A 34 4.00 10.44 2.20
CA HIS A 34 3.33 11.24 3.22
C HIS A 34 3.39 12.74 2.88
N SER A 35 4.57 13.25 2.54
CA SER A 35 4.74 14.67 2.18
C SER A 35 3.84 15.10 1.02
N LEU A 36 3.64 14.24 0.02
CA LEU A 36 2.74 14.51 -1.11
C LEU A 36 1.27 14.47 -0.71
N LEU A 37 0.88 13.55 0.17
CA LEU A 37 -0.53 13.22 0.43
C LEU A 37 -1.14 13.85 1.70
N HIS A 38 -0.32 14.42 2.60
CA HIS A 38 -0.82 14.89 3.91
C HIS A 38 -1.68 16.16 3.87
N LYS A 39 -1.61 16.95 2.79
CA LYS A 39 -2.41 18.18 2.62
C LYS A 39 -3.43 18.01 1.52
N GLY A 40 -4.60 18.64 1.72
CA GLY A 40 -5.64 18.73 0.71
C GLY A 40 -6.44 17.44 0.50
N LYS A 41 -7.18 17.40 -0.60
CA LYS A 41 -7.93 16.24 -1.07
C LYS A 41 -7.14 15.61 -2.22
N ASN A 42 -6.57 14.44 -1.97
CA ASN A 42 -5.79 13.71 -2.96
C ASN A 42 -6.60 12.56 -3.54
N VAL A 43 -6.39 12.30 -4.82
CA VAL A 43 -6.96 11.16 -5.54
C VAL A 43 -5.81 10.26 -5.94
N MET A 44 -5.89 8.98 -5.57
CA MET A 44 -4.93 7.97 -5.99
C MET A 44 -5.52 7.18 -7.16
N LYS A 45 -4.77 7.07 -8.26
CA LYS A 45 -5.10 6.21 -9.39
C LYS A 45 -4.06 5.11 -9.50
N ILE A 46 -4.52 3.87 -9.54
CA ILE A 46 -3.70 2.67 -9.72
C ILE A 46 -4.05 2.11 -11.09
N ASP A 47 -3.08 2.08 -12.00
CA ASP A 47 -3.21 1.46 -13.31
C ASP A 47 -2.61 0.06 -13.28
N LEU A 48 -3.33 -0.92 -13.82
CA LEU A 48 -2.97 -2.34 -13.82
C LEU A 48 -3.06 -2.88 -15.24
N MET A 49 -2.20 -3.85 -15.56
CA MET A 49 -2.24 -4.58 -16.83
C MET A 49 -1.95 -6.05 -16.57
N ASP A 50 -2.76 -6.94 -17.12
CA ASP A 50 -2.52 -8.38 -17.04
C ASP A 50 -1.51 -8.86 -18.10
N TRP A 51 -1.19 -10.16 -18.08
CA TRP A 51 -0.25 -10.76 -19.03
C TRP A 51 -0.75 -10.80 -20.48
N ASN A 52 -2.07 -10.67 -20.69
CA ASN A 52 -2.69 -10.59 -22.01
C ASN A 52 -2.75 -9.15 -22.54
N GLY A 53 -2.32 -8.17 -21.74
CA GLY A 53 -2.35 -6.75 -22.07
C GLY A 53 -3.69 -6.07 -21.76
N GLU A 54 -4.62 -6.75 -21.09
CA GLU A 54 -5.86 -6.14 -20.63
C GLU A 54 -5.56 -5.14 -19.51
N LYS A 55 -6.05 -3.91 -19.68
CA LYS A 55 -5.82 -2.82 -18.74
C LYS A 55 -7.04 -2.57 -17.86
N SER A 56 -6.79 -2.35 -16.59
CA SER A 56 -7.80 -1.94 -15.63
C SER A 56 -7.26 -0.85 -14.71
N TYR A 57 -8.14 -0.22 -13.95
CA TYR A 57 -7.75 0.82 -13.01
C TYR A 57 -8.63 0.84 -11.76
N ALA A 58 -8.04 1.34 -10.68
CA ALA A 58 -8.72 1.69 -9.44
C ALA A 58 -8.44 3.17 -9.12
N ILE A 59 -9.47 3.89 -8.69
CA ILE A 59 -9.37 5.26 -8.21
C ILE A 59 -9.94 5.30 -6.80
N TYR A 60 -9.19 5.92 -5.89
CA TYR A 60 -9.62 6.17 -4.53
C TYR A 60 -9.56 7.66 -4.23
N ASP A 61 -10.68 8.23 -3.79
CA ASP A 61 -10.69 9.61 -3.30
C ASP A 61 -10.12 9.72 -1.88
N ASN A 62 -9.86 10.96 -1.45
CA ASN A 62 -9.37 11.28 -0.09
C ASN A 62 -8.21 10.39 0.39
N PHE A 63 -7.33 10.00 -0.53
CA PHE A 63 -6.23 9.08 -0.25
C PHE A 63 -5.16 9.78 0.59
N ARG A 64 -4.82 9.19 1.74
CA ARG A 64 -3.91 9.78 2.73
C ARG A 64 -3.02 8.72 3.35
N VAL A 65 -1.78 9.11 3.57
CA VAL A 65 -0.79 8.32 4.30
C VAL A 65 -0.34 9.16 5.49
N ALA A 66 -0.45 8.62 6.70
CA ALA A 66 -0.01 9.31 7.92
C ALA A 66 1.52 9.42 7.99
N ASN A 67 2.04 10.10 9.00
CA ASN A 67 3.49 10.22 9.19
C ASN A 67 4.10 8.96 9.82
N ALA A 68 5.43 8.94 9.96
CA ALA A 68 6.17 7.84 10.56
C ALA A 68 5.78 7.54 12.03
N LYS A 69 5.28 8.54 12.78
CA LYS A 69 4.84 8.36 14.19
C LYS A 69 3.59 7.47 14.27
N ASP A 70 2.67 7.61 13.32
CA ASP A 70 1.53 6.69 13.13
C ASP A 70 1.81 5.64 12.07
N LYS A 71 3.09 5.26 11.92
CA LYS A 71 3.54 4.14 11.07
C LYS A 71 2.98 4.17 9.65
N TYR A 72 2.88 5.37 9.07
CA TYR A 72 2.35 5.60 7.72
C TYR A 72 0.95 5.03 7.48
N ARG A 73 0.08 5.04 8.49
CA ARG A 73 -1.29 4.52 8.37
C ARG A 73 -2.01 5.02 7.12
N LEU A 74 -2.65 4.09 6.40
CA LEU A 74 -3.38 4.37 5.17
C LEU A 74 -4.83 4.77 5.46
N TYR A 75 -5.34 5.74 4.73
CA TYR A 75 -6.76 6.05 4.63
C TYR A 75 -7.13 6.35 3.18
N PHE A 76 -8.34 5.99 2.80
CA PHE A 76 -8.93 6.33 1.51
C PHE A 76 -10.45 6.40 1.66
N GLY A 77 -11.10 7.12 0.76
CA GLY A 77 -12.55 7.20 0.69
C GLY A 77 -13.10 6.33 -0.43
N MET A 78 -13.98 6.91 -1.26
CA MET A 78 -14.77 6.13 -2.21
C MET A 78 -13.92 5.58 -3.35
N TYR A 79 -14.17 4.30 -3.66
CA TYR A 79 -13.63 3.62 -4.83
C TYR A 79 -14.43 3.96 -6.09
N SER A 80 -13.72 4.06 -7.22
CA SER A 80 -14.29 3.95 -8.55
C SER A 80 -13.30 3.27 -9.49
N GLY A 81 -13.79 2.58 -10.52
CA GLY A 81 -12.91 1.93 -11.50
C GLY A 81 -13.43 0.57 -11.94
N ARG A 82 -12.54 -0.21 -12.57
CA ARG A 82 -12.86 -1.50 -13.19
C ARG A 82 -11.99 -2.64 -12.67
N ALA A 83 -11.07 -2.37 -11.74
CA ALA A 83 -10.13 -3.35 -11.20
C ALA A 83 -10.68 -4.14 -10.00
N GLY A 84 -11.86 -3.78 -9.48
CA GLY A 84 -12.34 -4.23 -8.18
C GLY A 84 -11.79 -3.39 -7.02
N ASP A 85 -12.53 -3.35 -5.92
CA ASP A 85 -12.19 -2.59 -4.71
C ASP A 85 -11.41 -3.46 -3.72
N ALA A 86 -10.15 -3.74 -4.06
CA ALA A 86 -9.29 -4.61 -3.26
C ALA A 86 -8.90 -3.99 -1.91
N LEU A 87 -8.75 -2.66 -1.83
CA LEU A 87 -8.32 -2.01 -0.59
C LEU A 87 -9.43 -2.00 0.46
N PHE A 88 -10.70 -1.94 0.04
CA PHE A 88 -11.83 -1.97 0.98
C PHE A 88 -11.94 -3.31 1.71
N GLY A 89 -11.52 -4.42 1.08
CA GLY A 89 -11.39 -5.71 1.74
C GLY A 89 -12.67 -6.56 1.75
N GLY A 90 -13.46 -6.52 0.69
CA GLY A 90 -14.64 -7.39 0.53
C GLY A 90 -15.98 -6.69 0.76
N SER A 91 -17.07 -7.39 0.44
CA SER A 91 -18.41 -6.78 0.40
C SER A 91 -19.21 -6.94 1.70
N ASN A 92 -18.75 -7.82 2.58
CA ASN A 92 -19.39 -8.09 3.86
C ASN A 92 -18.48 -7.71 5.02
N MET A 93 -19.10 -7.48 6.18
CA MET A 93 -18.39 -7.05 7.38
C MET A 93 -17.31 -8.03 7.83
N VAL A 94 -17.49 -9.34 7.57
CA VAL A 94 -16.56 -10.42 7.96
C VAL A 94 -15.28 -10.39 7.12
N GLU A 95 -15.37 -10.11 5.83
CA GLU A 95 -14.18 -9.92 5.01
C GLU A 95 -13.52 -8.59 5.36
N GLN A 96 -14.32 -7.54 5.52
CA GLN A 96 -13.81 -6.19 5.71
C GLN A 96 -12.97 -6.05 6.98
N TRP A 97 -13.36 -6.68 8.10
CA TRP A 97 -12.59 -6.52 9.35
C TRP A 97 -11.16 -7.07 9.23
N SER A 98 -10.96 -8.13 8.44
CA SER A 98 -9.67 -8.83 8.32
C SER A 98 -8.88 -8.47 7.06
N ALA A 99 -9.55 -7.94 6.02
CA ALA A 99 -8.90 -7.65 4.74
C ALA A 99 -8.83 -6.14 4.41
N SER A 100 -9.58 -5.27 5.09
CA SER A 100 -9.54 -3.84 4.76
C SER A 100 -8.18 -3.23 5.07
N HIS A 101 -7.66 -2.45 4.13
CA HIS A 101 -6.38 -1.76 4.28
C HIS A 101 -6.57 -0.36 4.90
N SER A 102 -7.81 0.15 4.93
CA SER A 102 -8.11 1.45 5.51
C SER A 102 -7.89 1.41 7.03
N GLY A 103 -7.15 2.37 7.54
CA GLY A 103 -6.75 2.44 8.93
C GLY A 103 -5.60 1.50 9.32
N MET A 104 -5.04 0.70 8.40
CA MET A 104 -3.90 -0.17 8.69
C MET A 104 -2.59 0.60 8.69
N GLN A 105 -1.69 0.22 9.59
CA GLN A 105 -0.32 0.72 9.64
C GLN A 105 0.53 -0.04 8.63
N PHE A 106 1.63 0.58 8.18
CA PHE A 106 2.55 -0.05 7.24
C PHE A 106 3.43 -1.06 7.98
N SER A 107 3.61 -2.24 7.41
CA SER A 107 4.44 -3.30 7.98
C SER A 107 5.56 -3.69 7.03
N THR A 108 6.72 -4.03 7.59
CA THR A 108 7.87 -4.58 6.87
C THR A 108 8.36 -5.83 7.60
N ARG A 109 9.27 -6.58 6.97
CA ARG A 109 9.81 -7.82 7.55
C ARG A 109 10.46 -7.65 8.93
N ASP A 110 10.95 -6.45 9.21
CA ASP A 110 11.66 -6.05 10.44
C ASP A 110 10.83 -5.12 11.33
N GLN A 111 9.61 -4.74 10.92
CA GLN A 111 8.70 -3.93 11.73
C GLN A 111 7.25 -4.34 11.50
N ASP A 112 6.78 -5.25 12.35
CA ASP A 112 5.41 -5.75 12.34
C ASP A 112 4.43 -4.74 12.94
N ASN A 113 3.49 -4.25 12.14
CA ASN A 113 2.41 -3.36 12.55
C ASN A 113 1.06 -3.81 11.97
N ASP A 114 0.96 -5.08 11.55
CA ASP A 114 -0.31 -5.64 11.06
C ASP A 114 -1.12 -6.21 12.24
N ARG A 115 -2.29 -6.79 11.96
CA ARG A 115 -3.18 -7.32 13.00
C ARG A 115 -3.05 -8.83 13.19
N TYR A 116 -2.19 -9.49 12.42
CA TYR A 116 -2.06 -10.94 12.44
C TYR A 116 -1.32 -11.41 13.69
N LEU A 117 -2.05 -11.91 14.68
CA LEU A 117 -1.44 -12.32 15.96
C LEU A 117 -0.50 -13.54 15.87
N GLN A 118 -0.53 -14.29 14.77
CA GLN A 118 0.18 -15.57 14.62
C GLN A 118 1.47 -15.43 13.79
N GLY A 119 1.77 -14.26 13.24
CA GLY A 119 2.91 -14.05 12.37
C GLY A 119 2.99 -12.62 11.84
N ASN A 120 3.87 -12.38 10.88
CA ASN A 120 4.05 -11.08 10.24
C ASN A 120 3.73 -11.22 8.75
N CYS A 121 2.70 -10.51 8.28
CA CYS A 121 2.25 -10.58 6.89
C CYS A 121 3.33 -10.13 5.90
N ALA A 122 4.20 -9.19 6.30
CA ALA A 122 5.31 -8.75 5.45
C ALA A 122 6.37 -9.82 5.25
N ILE A 123 6.53 -10.75 6.20
CA ILE A 123 7.40 -11.93 6.04
C ILE A 123 6.74 -12.94 5.10
N GLU A 124 5.45 -13.25 5.29
CA GLU A 124 4.71 -14.22 4.46
C GLU A 124 4.61 -13.77 3.01
N ASN A 125 4.28 -12.49 2.78
CA ASN A 125 4.06 -11.91 1.47
C ASN A 125 5.33 -11.31 0.85
N LYS A 126 6.45 -11.35 1.56
CA LYS A 126 7.78 -10.92 1.08
C LYS A 126 7.80 -9.48 0.53
N GLY A 127 7.25 -8.53 1.30
CA GLY A 127 7.23 -7.13 0.90
C GLY A 127 6.59 -6.24 1.97
N GLY A 128 6.85 -4.93 1.91
CA GLY A 128 6.25 -3.96 2.81
C GLY A 128 4.90 -3.46 2.28
N TRP A 129 3.87 -3.44 3.13
CA TRP A 129 2.53 -3.01 2.74
C TRP A 129 1.67 -2.61 3.95
N TRP A 130 0.48 -2.05 3.67
CA TRP A 130 -0.59 -1.87 4.65
C TRP A 130 -1.37 -3.17 4.84
N TYR A 131 -0.70 -4.17 5.40
CA TYR A 131 -1.35 -5.44 5.73
C TYR A 131 -2.35 -5.25 6.87
N ASN A 132 -3.44 -5.99 6.77
CA ASN A 132 -4.36 -6.26 7.88
C ASN A 132 -4.14 -7.73 8.31
N ARG A 133 -4.93 -8.19 9.28
CA ARG A 133 -5.48 -9.54 9.42
C ARG A 133 -6.24 -9.64 10.73
#